data_AF-A0A671RJF0-F1
#
_entry.id   AF-A0A671RJF0-F1
#
_cell.length_a   1.000
_cell.length_b   1.000
_cell.length_c   1.000
_cell.angle_alpha   90.00
_cell.angle_beta   90.00
_cell.angle_gamma   90.00
#
_symmetry.space_group_name_H-M   'P 1'
#
loop_
_entity.id
_entity.type
_entity.pdbx_description
1 polymer ?
#
loop_
_entity_poly.entity_id
_entity_poly.type
_entity_poly.pdbx_seq_one_letter_code
_entity_poly.pdbx_strand_id
1 'polypeptide(L)'
;MDVPEASHSQDEPPDAANSSNVSSVSLTPHMLAKIERNRQRALMLRQARLASRPSSAPEATCAKVAKIIDSGAGFFIEEETTEDEQQEKRVVKRSLEVWGSEEALEEAKESREENRDVQKQKRFNKKVKELRRAVRSSMFKKDTSIHQHVYGPEELLDEEEDLYRKVCQTCGHELTFEKM
;
A
#
# COMPACT_ATOMS: atom_id res chain seq x y z
N MET A 1 12.30 61.13 -12.15
CA MET A 1 12.80 60.10 -11.22
C MET A 1 11.83 60.11 -10.08
N ASP A 2 10.66 59.52 -10.27
CA ASP A 2 9.61 59.47 -9.25
C ASP A 2 8.93 58.12 -9.41
N VAL A 3 9.25 57.24 -8.46
CA VAL A 3 8.71 55.89 -8.33
C VAL A 3 7.47 55.99 -7.47
N PRO A 4 6.27 55.60 -7.94
CA PRO A 4 5.14 55.44 -7.05
C PRO A 4 5.13 54.03 -6.43
N GLU A 5 5.28 54.05 -5.11
CA GLU A 5 4.85 53.12 -4.06
C GLU A 5 3.91 51.98 -4.50
N ALA A 6 4.32 50.73 -4.23
CA ALA A 6 3.47 49.55 -4.34
C ALA A 6 2.53 49.46 -3.13
N SER A 7 1.25 49.81 -3.32
CA SER A 7 0.20 49.57 -2.33
C SER A 7 -0.30 48.12 -2.42
N HIS A 8 0.10 47.34 -1.42
CA HIS A 8 -0.49 46.07 -1.01
C HIS A 8 -1.91 46.30 -0.50
N SER A 9 -2.94 45.62 -1.04
CA SER A 9 -4.22 45.35 -0.34
C SER A 9 -5.15 44.41 -1.12
N GLN A 10 -5.37 43.24 -0.50
CA GLN A 10 -6.63 42.50 -0.38
C GLN A 10 -7.16 41.73 -1.59
N ASP A 11 -6.72 40.47 -1.66
CA ASP A 11 -7.56 39.33 -2.02
C ASP A 11 -8.85 39.32 -1.19
N GLU A 12 -10.01 39.36 -1.83
CA GLU A 12 -11.26 38.77 -1.33
C GLU A 12 -12.08 38.30 -2.55
N PRO A 13 -12.01 37.01 -2.92
CA PRO A 13 -12.95 36.41 -3.84
C PRO A 13 -14.18 35.82 -3.11
N PRO A 14 -15.33 35.78 -3.80
CA PRO A 14 -16.66 35.86 -3.20
C PRO A 14 -17.14 34.59 -2.51
N ASP A 15 -17.82 34.79 -1.38
CA ASP A 15 -18.79 33.86 -0.79
C ASP A 15 -19.83 33.46 -1.85
N ALA A 16 -19.62 32.29 -2.46
CA ALA A 16 -20.59 31.62 -3.29
C ALA A 16 -20.89 30.25 -2.67
N ALA A 17 -22.10 30.20 -2.13
CA ALA A 17 -22.87 29.04 -1.72
C ALA A 17 -22.56 27.71 -2.43
N ASN A 18 -22.86 26.65 -1.68
CA ASN A 18 -23.32 25.32 -2.12
C ASN A 18 -22.30 24.18 -1.99
N SER A 19 -22.17 23.64 -0.77
CA SER A 19 -21.65 22.29 -0.53
C SER A 19 -22.68 21.42 0.20
N SER A 20 -23.93 21.50 -0.23
CA SER A 20 -24.95 20.48 0.05
C SER A 20 -25.11 19.58 -1.17
N ASN A 21 -24.04 18.87 -1.56
CA ASN A 21 -24.16 17.71 -2.43
C ASN A 21 -22.98 16.76 -2.26
N VAL A 22 -22.77 16.25 -1.04
CA VAL A 22 -22.01 15.01 -0.87
C VAL A 22 -22.96 13.89 -1.26
N SER A 23 -22.99 13.58 -2.56
CA SER A 23 -23.73 12.47 -3.14
C SER A 23 -23.55 11.25 -2.25
N SER A 24 -24.62 10.83 -1.60
CA SER A 24 -24.68 9.62 -0.79
C SER A 24 -24.33 8.43 -1.69
N VAL A 25 -23.04 8.07 -1.73
CA VAL A 25 -22.59 6.84 -2.36
C VAL A 25 -23.20 5.72 -1.54
N SER A 26 -24.31 5.17 -2.03
CA SER A 26 -24.97 4.01 -1.44
C SER A 26 -23.97 2.86 -1.49
N LEU A 27 -23.34 2.60 -0.36
CA LEU A 27 -22.36 1.53 -0.22
C LEU A 27 -23.01 0.21 -0.63
N THR A 28 -22.34 -0.55 -1.47
CA THR A 28 -22.85 -1.86 -1.89
C THR A 28 -23.06 -2.75 -0.65
N PRO A 29 -24.01 -3.69 -0.68
CA PRO A 29 -24.28 -4.59 0.44
C PRO A 29 -23.01 -5.29 0.96
N HIS A 30 -22.08 -5.61 0.06
CA HIS A 30 -20.77 -6.17 0.40
C HIS A 30 -19.88 -5.21 1.20
N MET A 31 -19.87 -3.92 0.87
CA MET A 31 -19.12 -2.90 1.59
C MET A 31 -19.71 -2.65 2.98
N LEU A 32 -21.04 -2.61 3.10
CA LEU A 32 -21.73 -2.48 4.39
C LEU A 32 -21.41 -3.67 5.29
N ALA A 33 -21.47 -4.89 4.79
CA ALA A 33 -21.10 -6.08 5.54
C ALA A 33 -19.63 -6.08 6.00
N LYS A 34 -18.73 -5.48 5.21
CA LYS A 34 -17.31 -5.33 5.57
C LYS A 34 -17.12 -4.25 6.65
N ILE A 35 -17.83 -3.13 6.54
CA ILE A 35 -17.83 -2.07 7.55
C ILE A 35 -18.35 -2.61 8.88
N GLU A 36 -19.44 -3.35 8.86
CA GLU A 36 -20.05 -3.92 10.07
C GLU A 36 -19.13 -4.94 10.75
N ARG A 37 -18.51 -5.86 9.98
CA ARG A 37 -17.49 -6.77 10.51
C ARG A 37 -16.30 -6.04 11.13
N ASN A 38 -15.86 -4.94 10.52
CA ASN A 38 -14.73 -4.17 11.04
C ASN A 38 -15.11 -3.42 12.33
N ARG A 39 -16.32 -2.84 12.36
CA ARG A 39 -16.90 -2.21 13.54
C ARG A 39 -17.00 -3.20 14.70
N GLN A 40 -17.53 -4.40 14.47
CA GLN A 40 -17.64 -5.45 15.49
C GLN A 40 -16.27 -5.87 16.05
N ARG A 41 -15.28 -6.09 15.17
CA ARG A 41 -13.90 -6.39 15.59
C ARG A 41 -13.28 -5.27 16.42
N ALA A 42 -13.46 -4.01 16.02
CA ALA A 42 -12.95 -2.87 16.75
C ALA A 42 -13.59 -2.72 18.14
N LEU A 43 -14.90 -2.98 18.26
CA LEU A 43 -15.61 -2.98 19.55
C LEU A 43 -15.11 -4.09 20.47
N MET A 44 -14.93 -5.32 19.96
CA MET A 44 -14.37 -6.42 20.75
C MET A 44 -12.93 -6.12 21.22
N LEU A 45 -12.09 -5.57 20.35
CA LEU A 45 -10.74 -5.14 20.72
C LEU A 45 -10.75 -4.05 21.81
N ARG A 46 -11.71 -3.11 21.75
CA ARG A 46 -11.88 -2.07 22.77
C ARG A 46 -12.32 -2.67 24.11
N GLN A 47 -13.28 -3.59 24.10
CA GLN A 47 -13.73 -4.29 25.30
C GLN A 47 -12.59 -5.10 25.93
N ALA A 48 -11.83 -5.86 25.12
CA ALA A 48 -10.67 -6.60 25.59
C ALA A 48 -9.62 -5.69 26.21
N ARG A 49 -9.32 -4.55 25.58
CA ARG A 49 -8.40 -3.54 26.13
C ARG A 49 -8.90 -2.93 27.44
N LEU A 50 -10.20 -2.70 27.57
CA LEU A 50 -10.78 -2.18 28.82
C LEU A 50 -10.79 -3.24 29.94
N ALA A 51 -11.04 -4.51 29.60
CA ALA A 51 -10.95 -5.61 30.55
C ALA A 51 -9.51 -5.93 30.97
N SER A 52 -8.54 -5.70 30.08
CA SER A 52 -7.11 -5.86 30.36
C SER A 52 -6.45 -4.58 30.90
N ARG A 53 -7.20 -3.49 31.13
CA ARG A 53 -6.66 -2.36 31.90
C ARG A 53 -6.51 -2.86 33.34
N PRO A 54 -5.30 -2.79 33.94
CA PRO A 54 -5.19 -3.00 35.37
C PRO A 54 -6.10 -1.97 36.04
N SER A 55 -7.00 -2.44 36.91
CA SER A 55 -8.00 -1.62 37.57
C SER A 55 -7.35 -0.51 38.40
N SER A 56 -7.16 0.68 37.81
CA SER A 56 -6.89 1.90 38.58
C SER A 56 -8.23 2.52 38.96
N ALA A 57 -8.83 2.02 40.04
CA ALA A 57 -9.87 2.74 40.76
C ALA A 57 -9.20 3.83 41.62
N PRO A 58 -9.78 5.04 41.73
CA PRO A 58 -9.29 6.08 42.62
C PRO A 58 -9.79 5.81 44.05
N GLU A 59 -9.21 4.82 44.73
CA GLU A 59 -9.28 4.69 46.18
C GLU A 59 -7.88 4.45 46.74
N ALA A 60 -7.63 5.11 47.85
CA ALA A 60 -6.31 5.36 48.40
C ALA A 60 -5.55 4.07 48.80
N THR A 61 -4.22 4.22 48.81
CA THR A 61 -3.21 3.38 49.49
C THR A 61 -2.74 2.10 48.77
N CYS A 62 -1.87 2.28 47.79
CA CYS A 62 -0.69 1.43 47.64
C CYS A 62 0.37 2.23 46.89
N ALA A 63 1.10 3.05 47.65
CA ALA A 63 2.41 3.51 47.23
C ALA A 63 3.28 2.26 47.01
N LYS A 64 3.41 1.82 45.76
CA LYS A 64 4.64 1.16 45.36
C LYS A 64 5.70 2.25 45.44
N VAL A 65 6.35 2.32 46.60
CA VAL A 65 7.51 3.17 46.83
C VAL A 65 8.61 2.63 45.90
N ALA A 66 8.62 3.10 44.66
CA ALA A 66 9.82 3.09 43.86
C ALA A 66 10.86 3.83 44.71
N LYS A 67 11.98 3.18 44.99
CA LYS A 67 13.08 3.77 45.76
C LYS A 67 13.72 4.84 44.87
N ILE A 68 13.15 6.02 44.94
CA ILE A 68 13.56 7.19 44.20
C ILE A 68 14.83 7.71 44.88
N ILE A 69 15.98 7.59 44.20
CA ILE A 69 17.25 8.14 44.67
C ILE A 69 17.41 9.53 44.03
N ASP A 70 17.44 10.56 44.87
CA ASP A 70 17.75 11.92 44.46
C ASP A 70 19.26 12.06 44.27
N SER A 71 19.69 12.24 43.02
CA SER A 71 21.10 12.47 42.68
C SER A 71 21.61 13.85 43.12
N GLY A 72 20.76 14.68 43.77
CA GLY A 72 21.11 15.99 44.31
C GLY A 72 21.17 17.10 43.26
N ALA A 73 20.80 16.81 42.01
CA ALA A 73 20.76 17.75 40.89
C ALA A 73 19.34 18.03 40.35
N GLY A 74 18.30 17.62 41.08
CA GLY A 74 16.90 17.84 40.70
C GLY A 74 16.35 16.86 39.65
N PHE A 75 17.08 15.77 39.37
CA PHE A 75 16.59 14.63 38.58
C PHE A 75 16.55 13.37 39.45
N PHE A 76 15.36 12.79 39.54
CA PHE A 76 15.14 11.47 40.12
C PHE A 76 15.52 10.42 39.07
N ILE A 77 16.50 9.59 39.38
CA ILE A 77 16.86 8.43 38.56
C ILE A 77 16.09 7.24 39.14
N GLU A 78 15.23 6.64 38.33
CA GLU A 78 14.69 5.31 38.64
C GLU A 78 15.88 4.34 38.56
N GLU A 79 16.28 3.71 39.68
CA GLU A 79 17.16 2.54 39.62
C GLU A 79 16.52 1.55 38.66
N GLU A 80 17.17 1.29 37.52
CA GLU A 80 16.84 0.19 36.60
C GLU A 80 16.47 -1.02 37.43
N THR A 81 15.17 -1.34 37.48
CA THR A 81 14.68 -2.20 38.54
C THR A 81 15.28 -3.58 38.32
N THR A 82 15.81 -4.19 39.37
CA THR A 82 16.28 -5.59 39.32
C THR A 82 15.24 -6.57 38.73
N GLU A 83 13.97 -6.15 38.66
CA GLU A 83 12.84 -6.85 38.03
C GLU A 83 12.89 -6.79 36.50
N ASP A 84 13.27 -5.65 35.89
CA ASP A 84 13.44 -5.49 34.44
C ASP A 84 14.59 -6.35 33.93
N GLU A 85 15.74 -6.35 34.62
CA GLU A 85 16.86 -7.22 34.29
C GLU A 85 16.50 -8.71 34.42
N GLN A 86 15.72 -9.08 35.46
CA GLN A 86 15.23 -10.44 35.62
C GLN A 86 14.26 -10.82 34.49
N GLN A 87 13.45 -9.87 34.02
CA GLN A 87 12.55 -10.05 32.90
C GLN A 87 13.32 -10.25 31.59
N GLU A 88 14.35 -9.45 31.31
CA GLU A 88 15.25 -9.64 30.16
C GLU A 88 15.89 -11.02 30.18
N LYS A 89 16.45 -11.45 31.32
CA LYS A 89 17.03 -12.79 31.49
C LYS A 89 16.01 -13.89 31.18
N ARG A 90 14.75 -13.74 31.60
CA ARG A 90 13.67 -14.68 31.29
C ARG A 90 13.32 -14.70 29.79
N VAL A 91 13.31 -13.55 29.13
CA VAL A 91 13.03 -13.43 27.69
C VAL A 91 14.16 -14.05 26.87
N VAL A 92 15.42 -13.74 27.20
CA VAL A 92 16.61 -14.28 26.53
C VAL A 92 16.67 -15.80 26.66
N LYS A 93 16.43 -16.34 27.87
CA LYS A 93 16.38 -17.79 28.07
C LYS A 93 15.32 -18.44 27.18
N ARG A 94 14.11 -17.88 27.16
CA ARG A 94 13.01 -18.39 26.34
C ARG A 94 13.30 -18.28 24.85
N SER A 95 13.94 -17.20 24.41
CA SER A 95 14.28 -17.05 23.00
C SER A 95 15.31 -18.08 22.54
N LEU A 96 16.31 -18.40 23.37
CA LEU A 96 17.24 -19.48 23.09
C LEU A 96 16.54 -20.85 23.07
N GLU A 97 15.58 -21.11 23.95
CA GLU A 97 14.79 -22.35 23.93
C GLU A 97 13.93 -22.48 22.65
N VAL A 98 13.37 -21.37 22.14
CA VAL A 98 12.49 -21.37 20.95
C VAL A 98 13.30 -21.41 19.65
N TRP A 99 14.39 -20.66 19.58
CA TRP A 99 15.20 -20.51 18.36
C TRP A 99 16.44 -21.41 18.35
N GLY A 100 16.73 -22.12 19.44
CA GLY A 100 17.83 -23.08 19.58
C GLY A 100 19.18 -22.43 19.87
N SER A 101 19.58 -21.48 19.03
CA SER A 101 20.83 -20.72 19.17
C SER A 101 20.60 -19.21 19.00
N GLU A 102 21.54 -18.41 19.51
CA GLU A 102 21.55 -16.96 19.30
C GLU A 102 21.74 -16.60 17.82
N GLU A 103 22.60 -17.36 17.13
CA GLU A 103 22.86 -17.24 15.69
C GLU A 103 21.58 -17.41 14.85
N ALA A 104 20.76 -18.43 15.13
CA ALA A 104 19.50 -18.64 14.41
C ALA A 104 18.48 -17.51 14.66
N LEU A 105 18.54 -16.87 15.82
CA LEU A 105 17.68 -15.72 16.15
C LEU A 105 18.14 -14.45 15.44
N GLU A 106 19.46 -14.23 15.34
CA GLU A 106 20.04 -13.12 14.56
C GLU A 106 19.78 -13.28 13.07
N GLU A 107 20.02 -14.45 12.49
CA GLU A 107 19.73 -14.74 11.09
C GLU A 107 18.23 -14.52 10.77
N ALA A 108 17.33 -14.94 11.67
CA ALA A 108 15.91 -14.68 11.51
C ALA A 108 15.54 -13.19 11.59
N LYS A 109 16.27 -12.39 12.37
CA LYS A 109 16.09 -10.93 12.41
C LYS A 109 16.58 -10.28 11.13
N GLU A 110 17.78 -10.63 10.68
CA GLU A 110 18.39 -10.13 9.44
C GLU A 110 17.51 -10.48 8.24
N SER A 111 17.09 -11.75 8.09
CA SER A 111 16.18 -12.17 7.02
C SER A 111 14.86 -11.38 7.04
N ARG A 112 14.32 -11.05 8.22
CA ARG A 112 13.11 -10.21 8.33
C ARG A 112 13.37 -8.78 7.91
N GLU A 113 14.53 -8.23 8.21
CA GLU A 113 14.94 -6.89 7.81
C GLU A 113 15.17 -6.80 6.30
N GLU A 114 15.94 -7.73 5.72
CA GLU A 114 16.12 -7.86 4.28
C GLU A 114 14.79 -7.99 3.55
N ASN A 115 13.88 -8.83 4.07
CA ASN A 115 12.55 -8.99 3.49
C ASN A 115 11.73 -7.68 3.54
N ARG A 116 11.86 -6.88 4.60
CA ARG A 116 11.21 -5.56 4.68
C ARG A 116 11.77 -4.61 3.63
N ASP A 117 13.08 -4.60 3.44
CA ASP A 117 13.73 -3.72 2.48
C ASP A 117 13.45 -4.12 1.02
N VAL A 118 13.47 -5.41 0.73
CA VAL A 118 13.01 -5.96 -0.56
C VAL A 118 11.55 -5.57 -0.82
N GLN A 119 10.68 -5.63 0.19
CA GLN A 119 9.29 -5.20 0.05
C GLN A 119 9.15 -3.69 -0.18
N LYS A 120 9.93 -2.85 0.52
CA LYS A 120 9.97 -1.40 0.29
C LYS A 120 10.41 -1.10 -1.14
N GLN A 121 11.47 -1.75 -1.61
CA GLN A 121 11.98 -1.57 -2.98
C GLN A 121 10.97 -2.05 -4.03
N LYS A 122 10.35 -3.22 -3.84
CA LYS A 122 9.30 -3.73 -4.74
C LYS A 122 8.10 -2.78 -4.79
N ARG A 123 7.67 -2.23 -3.65
CA ARG A 123 6.58 -1.22 -3.59
C ARG A 123 6.96 0.05 -4.35
N PHE A 124 8.18 0.54 -4.18
CA PHE A 124 8.68 1.70 -4.92
C PHE A 124 8.73 1.45 -6.42
N ASN A 125 9.33 0.34 -6.84
CA ASN A 125 9.42 -0.05 -8.25
C ASN A 125 8.04 -0.22 -8.89
N LYS A 126 7.07 -0.78 -8.14
CA LYS A 126 5.67 -0.88 -8.59
C LYS A 126 5.05 0.48 -8.83
N LYS A 127 5.21 1.43 -7.90
CA LYS A 127 4.73 2.81 -8.05
C LYS A 127 5.36 3.51 -9.26
N VAL A 128 6.66 3.37 -9.46
CA VAL A 128 7.36 3.92 -10.64
C VAL A 128 6.84 3.29 -11.93
N LYS A 129 6.59 1.98 -11.96
CA LYS A 129 6.04 1.29 -13.13
C LYS A 129 4.62 1.79 -13.45
N GLU A 130 3.77 1.94 -12.43
CA GLU A 130 2.42 2.49 -12.57
C GLU A 130 2.46 3.93 -13.08
N LEU A 131 3.32 4.78 -12.51
CA LEU A 131 3.54 6.15 -12.98
C LEU A 131 3.97 6.19 -14.45
N ARG A 132 4.97 5.37 -14.83
CA ARG A 132 5.42 5.26 -16.23
C ARG A 132 4.29 4.81 -17.17
N ARG A 133 3.41 3.89 -16.72
CA ARG A 133 2.25 3.47 -17.52
C ARG A 133 1.27 4.61 -17.69
N ALA A 134 0.94 5.34 -16.63
CA ALA A 134 0.02 6.47 -16.67
C ALA A 134 0.50 7.56 -17.64
N VAL A 135 1.75 8.00 -17.49
CA VAL A 135 2.38 9.01 -18.37
C VAL A 135 2.45 8.52 -19.82
N ARG A 136 2.81 7.25 -20.04
CA ARG A 136 2.84 6.69 -21.40
C ARG A 136 1.45 6.64 -22.03
N SER A 137 0.43 6.24 -21.27
CA SER A 137 -0.94 6.15 -21.77
C SER A 137 -1.60 7.51 -22.01
N SER A 138 -1.18 8.56 -21.30
CA SER A 138 -1.70 9.92 -21.54
C SER A 138 -1.14 10.54 -22.81
N MET A 139 0.12 10.25 -23.16
CA MET A 139 0.77 10.81 -24.35
C MET A 139 0.60 9.94 -25.60
N PHE A 140 0.42 8.63 -25.45
CA PHE A 140 0.44 7.70 -26.57
C PHE A 140 -0.64 6.62 -26.42
N LYS A 141 -1.68 6.71 -27.25
CA LYS A 141 -2.61 5.61 -27.49
C LYS A 141 -2.03 4.80 -28.65
N LYS A 142 -1.49 3.62 -28.35
CA LYS A 142 -1.09 2.70 -29.41
C LYS A 142 -2.36 2.13 -30.01
N ASP A 143 -2.58 2.32 -31.31
CA ASP A 143 -3.62 1.60 -32.01
C ASP A 143 -3.25 0.11 -32.02
N THR A 144 -3.91 -0.65 -31.15
CA THR A 144 -3.85 -2.12 -31.12
C THR A 144 -4.83 -2.72 -32.12
N SER A 145 -5.38 -1.91 -33.02
CA SER A 145 -6.18 -2.38 -34.14
C SER A 145 -5.33 -3.38 -34.92
N ILE A 146 -5.74 -4.65 -34.90
CA ILE A 146 -5.15 -5.67 -35.75
C ILE A 146 -5.46 -5.24 -37.17
N HIS A 147 -4.44 -5.26 -38.02
CA HIS A 147 -4.62 -4.95 -39.42
C HIS A 147 -5.76 -5.81 -40.00
N GLN A 148 -6.86 -5.19 -40.39
CA GLN A 148 -7.96 -5.90 -41.03
C GLN A 148 -7.55 -6.17 -42.46
N HIS A 149 -7.27 -7.44 -42.78
CA HIS A 149 -6.83 -7.83 -44.10
C HIS A 149 -7.96 -7.62 -45.11
N VAL A 150 -7.72 -6.74 -46.08
CA VAL A 150 -8.54 -6.65 -47.29
C VAL A 150 -7.82 -7.44 -48.38
N TYR A 151 -8.34 -8.62 -48.70
CA TYR A 151 -7.78 -9.47 -49.75
C TYR A 151 -8.21 -8.99 -51.13
N GLY A 152 -7.25 -8.96 -52.06
CA GLY A 152 -7.49 -8.63 -53.46
C GLY A 152 -8.05 -9.80 -54.28
N PRO A 153 -8.08 -9.66 -55.62
CA PRO A 153 -8.55 -10.71 -56.52
C PRO A 153 -7.79 -12.03 -56.32
N GLU A 154 -8.50 -13.15 -56.47
CA GLU A 154 -7.97 -14.51 -56.34
C GLU A 154 -7.09 -14.84 -57.56
N GLU A 155 -5.85 -15.27 -57.30
CA GLU A 155 -4.94 -15.79 -58.32
C GLU A 155 -4.94 -17.31 -58.24
N LEU A 156 -5.19 -17.97 -59.38
CA LEU A 156 -5.10 -19.42 -59.48
C LEU A 156 -3.62 -19.81 -59.56
N LEU A 157 -3.14 -20.61 -58.61
CA LEU A 157 -1.76 -21.10 -58.59
C LEU A 157 -1.62 -22.45 -59.28
N ASP A 158 -2.56 -23.36 -59.05
CA ASP A 158 -2.57 -24.68 -59.67
C ASP A 158 -4.00 -25.12 -60.03
N GLU A 159 -4.22 -25.49 -61.30
CA GLU A 159 -5.52 -25.91 -61.84
C GLU A 159 -5.83 -27.38 -61.52
N GLU A 160 -4.81 -28.20 -61.26
CA GLU A 160 -4.99 -29.64 -61.01
C GLU A 160 -5.40 -29.94 -59.56
N GLU A 161 -5.03 -29.05 -58.63
CA GLU A 161 -5.25 -29.17 -57.19
C GLU A 161 -6.23 -28.10 -56.63
N ASP A 162 -6.92 -27.33 -57.50
CA ASP A 162 -7.87 -26.26 -57.13
C ASP A 162 -7.31 -25.26 -56.08
N LEU A 163 -6.02 -24.93 -56.20
CA LEU A 163 -5.29 -24.05 -55.28
C LEU A 163 -5.36 -22.59 -55.70
N TYR A 164 -5.98 -21.76 -54.87
CA TYR A 164 -6.11 -20.32 -55.07
C TYR A 164 -5.30 -19.56 -54.02
N ARG A 165 -4.70 -18.43 -54.43
CA ARG A 165 -4.01 -17.50 -53.55
C ARG A 165 -4.69 -16.14 -53.58
N LYS A 166 -4.87 -15.55 -52.40
CA LYS A 166 -5.27 -14.15 -52.26
C LYS A 166 -4.24 -13.37 -51.45
N VAL A 167 -3.84 -12.22 -51.97
CA VAL A 167 -2.88 -11.32 -51.32
C VAL A 167 -3.61 -10.12 -50.72
N CYS A 168 -3.30 -9.80 -49.47
CA CYS A 168 -3.83 -8.64 -48.80
C CYS A 168 -3.17 -7.36 -49.37
N GLN A 169 -3.98 -6.44 -49.91
CA GLN A 169 -3.49 -5.24 -50.61
C GLN A 169 -2.77 -4.25 -49.71
N THR A 170 -3.01 -4.33 -48.41
CA THR A 170 -2.57 -3.36 -47.41
C THR A 170 -1.35 -3.81 -46.62
N CYS A 171 -1.03 -5.10 -46.59
CA CYS A 171 0.12 -5.62 -45.83
C CYS A 171 0.89 -6.75 -46.52
N GLY A 172 0.49 -7.19 -47.72
CA GLY A 172 1.16 -8.26 -48.45
C GLY A 172 1.01 -9.66 -47.86
N HIS A 173 0.07 -9.88 -46.95
CA HIS A 173 -0.20 -11.22 -46.42
C HIS A 173 -0.83 -12.09 -47.51
N GLU A 174 -0.19 -13.22 -47.82
CA GLU A 174 -0.69 -14.22 -48.76
C GLU A 174 -1.50 -15.30 -48.04
N LEU A 175 -2.65 -15.65 -48.57
CA LEU A 175 -3.49 -16.72 -48.06
C LEU A 175 -3.78 -17.69 -49.20
N THR A 176 -3.23 -18.89 -49.11
CA THR A 176 -3.51 -19.99 -50.03
C THR A 176 -4.65 -20.83 -49.48
N PHE A 177 -5.61 -21.18 -50.33
CA PHE A 177 -6.78 -21.97 -49.96
C PHE A 177 -7.26 -22.82 -51.14
N GLU A 178 -7.84 -23.96 -50.82
CA GLU A 178 -8.48 -24.87 -51.78
C GLU A 178 -9.97 -24.50 -51.90
N LYS A 179 -10.50 -24.42 -53.13
CA LYS A 179 -11.90 -24.03 -53.37
C LYS A 179 -12.75 -25.27 -53.63
N MET A 180 -13.43 -25.76 -52.59
CA MET A 180 -14.33 -26.92 -52.65
C MET A 180 -15.68 -26.60 -53.32
#